data_AF-A0A4Y9YG20-F1
#
_entry.id   AF-A0A4Y9YG20-F1
#
_cell.length_a   1.000
_cell.length_b   1.000
_cell.length_c   1.000
_cell.angle_alpha   90.00
_cell.angle_beta   90.00
_cell.angle_gamma   90.00
#
_symmetry.space_group_name_H-M   'P 1'
#
loop_
_entity.id
_entity.type
_entity.pdbx_description
1 polymer ?
#
loop_
_entity_poly.entity_id
_entity_poly.type
_entity_poly.pdbx_seq_one_letter_code
_entity_poly.pdbx_strand_id
1 'polypeptide(L)'
;MVDTPGFDDTVKSDADVLTTIATYLERLYRKGIRIRGIIYLHRITDNRMGGTALRNVRMFEAICGEPAMASTAVVLNMWDQVQPGVAQARETELRESDIFFKPAVNAGAQMKPHWGNQDSAAAILDYLVARRPVVLKIQHEMADEHKAIHTTSAGLVLLGDLAAKELKHAEELRRIREERAEARSRKDADEGGLEDSEKSVEALRRKLAEEQQRLLEATNQASDNHGGFHRKLIMFLRRRLQLGH
;
A
#
# COMPACT_ATOMS: atom_id res chain seq x y z
N MET A 1 -2.23 -6.08 22.55
CA MET A 1 -2.28 -5.18 21.37
C MET A 1 -1.03 -5.45 20.56
N VAL A 2 -1.12 -5.47 19.23
CA VAL A 2 0.03 -5.71 18.34
C VAL A 2 0.23 -4.43 17.55
N ASP A 3 1.46 -3.94 17.54
CA ASP A 3 1.85 -2.82 16.68
C ASP A 3 2.49 -3.38 15.41
N THR A 4 2.14 -2.80 14.27
CA THR A 4 2.59 -3.27 12.95
C THR A 4 3.47 -2.22 12.30
N PRO A 5 4.57 -2.61 11.64
CA PRO A 5 5.34 -1.68 10.81
C PRO A 5 4.43 -0.97 9.80
N GLY A 6 4.69 0.31 9.55
CA GLY A 6 3.95 1.10 8.56
C GLY A 6 4.35 0.73 7.14
N PHE A 7 3.38 0.76 6.22
CA PHE A 7 3.67 0.85 4.78
C PHE A 7 4.20 2.26 4.48
N ASP A 8 5.20 2.39 3.60
CA ASP A 8 6.03 3.62 3.42
C ASP A 8 7.15 3.82 4.47
N ASP A 9 7.65 2.74 5.08
CA ASP A 9 8.85 2.77 5.93
C ASP A 9 10.11 3.03 5.06
N THR A 10 10.98 3.93 5.51
CA THR A 10 12.24 4.24 4.82
C THR A 10 13.29 3.14 4.96
N VAL A 11 13.11 2.22 5.91
CA VAL A 11 14.06 1.15 6.25
C VAL A 11 13.66 -0.19 5.62
N LYS A 12 12.37 -0.44 5.40
CA LYS A 12 11.84 -1.71 4.90
C LYS A 12 11.00 -1.51 3.65
N SER A 13 11.12 -2.45 2.70
CA SER A 13 10.25 -2.40 1.52
C SER A 13 8.79 -2.74 1.90
N ASP A 14 7.82 -2.25 1.13
CA ASP A 14 6.40 -2.59 1.31
C ASP A 14 6.17 -4.12 1.25
N ALA A 15 7.01 -4.85 0.50
CA ALA A 15 6.99 -6.31 0.43
C ALA A 15 7.42 -6.97 1.75
N ASP A 16 8.47 -6.44 2.39
CA ASP A 16 8.94 -6.92 3.69
C ASP A 16 7.93 -6.62 4.79
N VAL A 17 7.31 -5.44 4.74
CA VAL A 17 6.24 -5.03 5.67
C VAL A 17 5.06 -5.97 5.53
N LEU A 18 4.56 -6.20 4.30
CA LEU A 18 3.47 -7.12 4.05
C LEU A 18 3.82 -8.53 4.53
N THR A 19 5.02 -9.03 4.21
CA THR A 19 5.48 -10.36 4.62
C THR A 19 5.50 -10.50 6.14
N THR A 20 6.05 -9.51 6.83
CA THR A 20 6.11 -9.49 8.30
C THR A 20 4.71 -9.55 8.91
N ILE A 21 3.79 -8.72 8.43
CA ILE A 21 2.41 -8.67 8.92
C ILE A 21 1.69 -9.99 8.63
N ALA A 22 1.76 -10.46 7.38
CA ALA A 22 1.07 -11.65 6.91
C ALA A 22 1.49 -12.90 7.67
N THR A 23 2.80 -13.16 7.79
CA THR A 23 3.33 -14.30 8.52
C THR A 23 3.00 -14.24 10.01
N TYR A 24 3.01 -13.04 10.61
CA TYR A 24 2.62 -12.88 12.00
C TYR A 24 1.13 -13.20 12.23
N LEU A 25 0.25 -12.66 11.38
CA LEU A 25 -1.19 -12.89 11.44
C LEU A 25 -1.56 -14.35 11.20
N GLU A 26 -0.92 -15.00 10.23
CA GLU A 26 -1.08 -16.43 9.96
C GLU A 26 -0.70 -17.27 11.18
N ARG A 27 0.45 -16.97 11.80
CA ARG A 27 0.91 -17.67 13.00
C ARG A 27 -0.08 -17.52 14.16
N LEU A 28 -0.68 -16.34 14.37
CA LEU A 28 -1.72 -16.15 15.37
C LEU A 28 -2.95 -17.02 15.07
N TYR A 29 -3.39 -17.03 13.82
CA TYR A 29 -4.55 -17.79 13.38
C TYR A 29 -4.37 -19.30 13.58
N ARG A 30 -3.21 -19.85 13.19
CA ARG A 30 -2.85 -21.27 13.37
C ARG A 30 -2.76 -21.68 14.84
N LYS A 31 -2.43 -20.74 15.74
CA LYS A 31 -2.43 -20.96 17.20
C LYS A 31 -3.82 -20.84 17.84
N GLY A 32 -4.87 -20.60 17.05
CA GLY A 32 -6.23 -20.40 17.55
C GLY A 32 -6.44 -19.03 18.22
N ILE A 33 -5.49 -18.10 18.12
CA ILE A 33 -5.62 -16.75 18.64
C ILE A 33 -6.45 -15.94 17.64
N ARG A 34 -7.59 -15.41 18.08
CA ARG A 34 -8.52 -14.65 17.23
C ARG A 34 -8.40 -13.16 17.47
N ILE A 35 -8.52 -12.38 16.39
CA ILE A 35 -8.44 -10.91 16.43
C ILE A 35 -9.82 -10.38 16.75
N ARG A 36 -9.91 -9.45 17.70
CA ARG A 36 -11.20 -8.88 18.13
C ARG A 36 -11.49 -7.51 17.57
N GLY A 37 -10.44 -6.75 17.31
CA GLY A 37 -10.54 -5.39 16.86
C GLY A 37 -9.32 -5.01 16.06
N ILE A 38 -9.54 -4.15 15.07
CA ILE A 38 -8.53 -3.62 14.18
C ILE A 38 -8.59 -2.11 14.29
N ILE A 39 -7.43 -1.48 14.40
CA ILE A 39 -7.30 -0.02 14.43
C ILE A 39 -6.48 0.38 13.21
N TYR A 40 -7.07 1.19 12.33
CA TYR A 40 -6.33 1.88 11.27
C TYR A 40 -6.15 3.34 11.69
N LEU A 41 -4.91 3.81 11.83
CA LEU A 41 -4.64 5.20 12.20
C LEU A 41 -4.42 6.07 10.96
N HIS A 42 -5.08 7.23 10.92
CA HIS A 42 -4.90 8.21 9.87
C HIS A 42 -4.84 9.63 10.45
N ARG A 43 -3.95 10.48 9.95
CA ARG A 43 -3.83 11.86 10.42
C ARG A 43 -4.79 12.75 9.66
N ILE A 44 -5.58 13.56 10.37
CA ILE A 44 -6.46 14.53 9.72
C ILE A 44 -5.66 15.66 9.04
N THR A 45 -4.38 15.81 9.40
CA THR A 45 -3.45 16.78 8.82
C THR A 45 -3.01 16.43 7.41
N ASP A 46 -3.24 15.21 6.92
CA ASP A 46 -2.81 14.83 5.57
C ASP A 46 -3.69 15.55 4.52
N ASN A 47 -3.17 16.67 4.00
CA ASN A 47 -3.89 17.62 3.13
C ASN A 47 -4.34 17.04 1.79
N ARG A 48 -3.82 15.87 1.41
CA ARG A 48 -4.14 15.12 0.20
C ARG A 48 -3.94 13.65 0.50
N MET A 49 -4.95 12.83 0.22
CA MET A 49 -4.74 11.39 0.04
C MET A 49 -3.94 11.19 -1.26
N GLY A 50 -2.63 11.39 -1.17
CA GLY A 50 -1.71 11.14 -2.27
C GLY A 50 -1.72 9.66 -2.67
N GLY A 51 -1.07 9.33 -3.79
CA GLY A 51 -1.04 7.96 -4.29
C GLY A 51 -0.62 6.93 -3.24
N THR A 52 0.29 7.28 -2.31
CA THR A 52 0.72 6.38 -1.23
C THR A 52 -0.37 6.13 -0.19
N ALA A 53 -1.06 7.17 0.28
CA ALA A 53 -2.11 7.01 1.28
C ALA A 53 -3.28 6.17 0.73
N LEU A 54 -3.65 6.37 -0.55
CA LEU A 54 -4.64 5.55 -1.23
C LEU A 54 -4.24 4.07 -1.33
N ARG A 55 -2.96 3.80 -1.64
CA ARG A 55 -2.42 2.44 -1.66
C ARG A 55 -2.49 1.79 -0.28
N ASN A 56 -2.14 2.53 0.77
CA ASN A 56 -2.16 2.01 2.14
C ASN A 56 -3.59 1.63 2.58
N VAL A 57 -4.60 2.42 2.21
CA VAL A 57 -6.02 2.06 2.46
C VAL A 57 -6.41 0.79 1.71
N ARG A 58 -6.07 0.67 0.41
CA ARG A 58 -6.36 -0.53 -0.37
C ARG A 58 -5.65 -1.77 0.18
N MET A 59 -4.40 -1.62 0.61
CA MET A 59 -3.61 -2.69 1.24
C MET A 59 -4.27 -3.15 2.54
N PHE A 60 -4.66 -2.19 3.38
CA PHE A 60 -5.37 -2.45 4.62
C PHE A 60 -6.69 -3.21 4.39
N GLU A 61 -7.50 -2.75 3.43
CA GLU A 61 -8.75 -3.41 3.07
C GLU A 61 -8.51 -4.83 2.52
N ALA A 62 -7.46 -5.02 1.72
CA ALA A 62 -7.11 -6.33 1.18
C ALA A 62 -6.62 -7.32 2.25
N ILE A 63 -5.89 -6.84 3.26
CA ILE A 63 -5.44 -7.62 4.42
C ILE A 63 -6.63 -8.05 5.27
N CYS A 64 -7.50 -7.10 5.62
CA CYS A 64 -8.60 -7.33 6.55
C CYS A 64 -9.76 -8.10 5.89
N GLY A 65 -10.14 -7.69 4.68
CA GLY A 65 -11.35 -8.13 4.00
C GLY A 65 -12.64 -7.52 4.57
N GLU A 66 -13.68 -7.54 3.75
CA GLU A 66 -15.01 -6.99 4.07
C GLU A 66 -15.59 -7.53 5.40
N PRO A 67 -15.55 -8.85 5.71
CA PRO A 67 -16.14 -9.37 6.94
C PRO A 67 -15.50 -8.83 8.23
N ALA A 68 -14.23 -8.43 8.17
CA ALA A 68 -13.50 -7.90 9.31
C ALA A 68 -13.84 -6.44 9.61
N MET A 69 -14.45 -5.71 8.66
CA MET A 69 -14.71 -4.27 8.77
C MET A 69 -15.67 -3.93 9.92
N ALA A 70 -16.64 -4.79 10.24
CA ALA A 70 -17.49 -4.62 11.41
C ALA A 70 -16.73 -4.62 12.77
N SER A 71 -15.47 -5.07 12.77
CA SER A 71 -14.54 -5.02 13.92
C SER A 71 -13.37 -4.07 13.69
N THR A 72 -13.52 -3.11 12.79
CA THR A 72 -12.51 -2.10 12.45
C THR A 72 -12.91 -0.72 12.95
N ALA A 73 -11.98 -0.03 13.59
CA ALA A 73 -12.02 1.40 13.85
C ALA A 73 -10.99 2.12 12.97
N VAL A 74 -11.46 3.00 12.09
CA VAL A 74 -10.61 3.98 11.39
C VAL A 74 -10.48 5.19 12.31
N VAL A 75 -9.32 5.36 12.92
CA VAL A 75 -9.07 6.37 13.94
C VAL A 75 -8.36 7.57 13.33
N LEU A 76 -9.04 8.70 13.33
CA LEU A 76 -8.50 9.98 12.88
C LEU A 76 -7.82 10.69 14.05
N ASN A 77 -6.57 11.11 13.92
CA ASN A 77 -5.81 11.79 14.99
C ASN A 77 -5.25 13.16 14.54
N MET A 78 -4.51 13.82 15.44
CA MET A 78 -3.88 15.14 15.24
C MET A 78 -4.89 16.27 14.92
N TRP A 79 -6.05 16.21 15.58
CA TRP A 79 -7.11 17.20 15.43
C TRP A 79 -6.71 18.60 15.89
N ASP A 80 -5.78 18.68 16.83
CA ASP A 80 -5.20 19.91 17.37
C ASP A 80 -4.33 20.68 16.37
N GLN A 81 -3.97 20.06 15.24
CA GLN A 81 -3.08 20.63 14.23
C GLN A 81 -3.82 21.22 13.01
N VAL A 82 -5.16 21.16 12.98
CA VAL A 82 -5.97 21.64 11.85
C VAL A 82 -7.14 22.47 12.36
N GLN A 83 -7.48 23.55 11.63
CA GLN A 83 -8.66 24.35 11.95
C GLN A 83 -9.94 23.50 11.91
N PRO A 84 -10.88 23.65 12.87
CA PRO A 84 -12.04 22.76 12.99
C PRO A 84 -12.86 22.60 11.70
N GLY A 85 -13.13 23.69 10.98
CA GLY A 85 -13.87 23.61 9.71
C GLY A 85 -13.15 22.84 8.61
N VAL A 86 -11.82 22.92 8.57
CA VAL A 86 -11.00 22.15 7.62
C VAL A 86 -10.95 20.68 8.03
N ALA A 87 -10.79 20.39 9.32
CA ALA A 87 -10.79 19.03 9.85
C ALA A 87 -12.12 18.33 9.56
N GLN A 88 -13.25 19.01 9.76
CA GLN A 88 -14.58 18.46 9.47
C GLN A 88 -14.76 18.18 7.97
N ALA A 89 -14.37 19.11 7.09
CA ALA A 89 -14.45 18.90 5.64
C ALA A 89 -13.62 17.69 5.20
N ARG A 90 -12.42 17.51 5.78
CA ARG A 90 -11.56 16.34 5.50
C ARG A 90 -12.14 15.04 6.03
N GLU A 91 -12.73 15.02 7.23
CA GLU A 91 -13.39 13.83 7.73
C GLU A 91 -14.52 13.41 6.78
N THR A 92 -15.34 14.36 6.33
CA THR A 92 -16.41 14.09 5.36
C THR A 92 -15.86 13.52 4.07
N GLU A 93 -14.81 14.13 3.50
CA GLU A 93 -14.17 13.63 2.28
C GLU A 93 -13.65 12.20 2.45
N LEU A 94 -12.94 11.94 3.55
CA LEU A 94 -12.40 10.61 3.88
C LEU A 94 -13.50 9.55 4.02
N ARG A 95 -14.67 9.94 4.55
CA ARG A 95 -15.82 9.07 4.78
C ARG A 95 -16.65 8.81 3.53
N GLU A 96 -16.80 9.80 2.65
CA GLU A 96 -17.76 9.76 1.54
C GLU A 96 -17.13 9.43 0.18
N SER A 97 -15.80 9.45 0.09
CA SER A 97 -15.07 9.13 -1.14
C SER A 97 -14.96 7.62 -1.36
N ASP A 98 -15.38 7.16 -2.55
CA ASP A 98 -15.31 5.74 -2.97
C ASP A 98 -13.88 5.20 -3.07
N ILE A 99 -12.89 6.09 -3.15
CA ILE A 99 -11.48 5.70 -3.15
C ILE A 99 -10.86 5.73 -1.74
N PHE A 100 -11.55 6.28 -0.72
CA PHE A 100 -11.03 6.35 0.66
C PHE A 100 -11.72 5.34 1.56
N PHE A 101 -12.30 5.76 2.69
CA PHE A 101 -12.86 4.83 3.68
C PHE A 101 -14.33 4.50 3.44
N LYS A 102 -15.00 5.08 2.44
CA LYS A 102 -16.40 4.74 2.14
C LYS A 102 -16.63 3.24 1.96
N PRO A 103 -15.79 2.46 1.24
CA PRO A 103 -15.98 1.02 1.14
C PRO A 103 -15.89 0.33 2.51
N ALA A 104 -14.85 0.63 3.31
CA ALA A 104 -14.71 0.12 4.67
C ALA A 104 -15.90 0.50 5.59
N VAL A 105 -16.37 1.75 5.52
CA VAL A 105 -17.51 2.26 6.30
C VAL A 105 -18.80 1.53 5.90
N ASN A 106 -19.04 1.34 4.61
CA ASN A 106 -20.18 0.59 4.09
C ASN A 106 -20.14 -0.88 4.55
N ALA A 107 -18.94 -1.45 4.69
CA ALA A 107 -18.72 -2.79 5.23
C ALA A 107 -18.79 -2.88 6.77
N GLY A 108 -19.07 -1.77 7.46
CA GLY A 108 -19.31 -1.73 8.90
C GLY A 108 -18.19 -1.14 9.75
N ALA A 109 -17.09 -0.68 9.14
CA ALA A 109 -16.04 0.03 9.88
C ALA A 109 -16.57 1.34 10.47
N GLN A 110 -16.04 1.71 11.63
CA GLN A 110 -16.40 2.96 12.28
C GLN A 110 -15.24 3.94 12.24
N MET A 111 -15.49 5.13 11.69
CA MET A 111 -14.57 6.26 11.78
C MET A 111 -14.75 6.94 13.14
N LYS A 112 -13.66 7.07 13.91
CA LYS A 112 -13.66 7.68 15.25
C LYS A 112 -12.54 8.71 15.40
N PRO A 113 -12.81 9.87 16.01
CA PRO A 113 -11.74 10.81 16.34
C PRO A 113 -10.97 10.33 17.58
N HIS A 114 -9.65 10.55 17.57
CA HIS A 114 -8.79 10.45 18.74
C HIS A 114 -8.19 11.82 19.04
N TRP A 115 -8.51 12.36 20.21
CA TRP A 115 -8.19 13.73 20.62
C TRP A 115 -6.84 13.84 21.35
N GLY A 116 -5.98 12.83 21.25
CA GLY A 116 -4.67 12.81 21.94
C GLY A 116 -4.78 12.63 23.46
N ASN A 117 -5.91 12.12 23.96
CA ASN A 117 -6.16 11.91 25.38
C ASN A 117 -6.60 10.48 25.70
N GLN A 118 -6.49 10.10 26.97
CA GLN A 118 -6.82 8.75 27.44
C GLN A 118 -8.30 8.40 27.25
N ASP A 119 -9.22 9.35 27.44
CA ASP A 119 -10.65 9.09 27.36
C ASP A 119 -11.08 8.67 25.94
N SER A 120 -10.59 9.38 24.92
CA SER A 120 -10.88 9.01 23.54
C SER A 120 -10.24 7.67 23.14
N ALA A 121 -9.05 7.35 23.64
CA ALA A 121 -8.43 6.06 23.43
C ALA A 121 -9.22 4.92 24.09
N ALA A 122 -9.66 5.11 25.34
CA ALA A 122 -10.48 4.14 26.07
C ALA A 122 -11.82 3.89 25.33
N ALA A 123 -12.50 4.94 24.88
CA ALA A 123 -13.75 4.81 24.13
C ALA A 123 -13.59 4.03 22.80
N ILE A 124 -12.44 4.16 22.13
CA ILE A 124 -12.12 3.36 20.93
C ILE A 124 -11.91 1.89 21.29
N LEU A 125 -11.16 1.61 22.37
CA LEU A 125 -10.91 0.25 22.81
C LEU A 125 -12.18 -0.45 23.30
N ASP A 126 -13.02 0.22 24.09
CA ASP A 126 -14.30 -0.32 24.57
C ASP A 126 -15.21 -0.69 23.41
N TYR A 127 -15.26 0.17 22.38
CA TYR A 127 -15.97 -0.11 21.14
C TYR A 127 -15.50 -1.42 20.48
N LEU A 128 -14.19 -1.65 20.41
CA LEU A 128 -13.61 -2.84 19.76
C LEU A 128 -13.75 -4.10 20.62
N VAL A 129 -13.57 -4.00 21.94
CA VAL A 129 -13.68 -5.14 22.86
C VAL A 129 -15.10 -5.72 22.88
N ALA A 130 -16.12 -4.88 22.66
CA ALA A 130 -17.50 -5.31 22.53
C ALA A 130 -17.79 -6.11 21.23
N ARG A 131 -16.87 -6.15 20.26
CA ARG A 131 -17.06 -6.88 19.00
C ARG A 131 -16.74 -8.36 19.11
N ARG A 132 -17.24 -9.13 18.14
CA ARG A 132 -16.95 -10.55 18.02
C ARG A 132 -15.58 -10.74 17.39
N PRO A 133 -14.83 -11.79 17.75
CA PRO A 133 -13.60 -12.10 17.06
C PRO A 133 -13.83 -12.34 15.56
N VAL A 134 -12.93 -11.84 14.73
CA VAL A 134 -12.92 -11.93 13.28
C VAL A 134 -11.68 -12.66 12.79
N VAL A 135 -11.80 -13.24 11.61
CA VAL A 135 -10.68 -13.81 10.84
C VAL A 135 -10.42 -12.84 9.70
N LEU A 136 -9.17 -12.39 9.57
CA LEU A 136 -8.79 -11.49 8.47
C LEU A 136 -8.67 -12.28 7.18
N LYS A 137 -8.95 -11.63 6.05
CA LYS A 137 -8.86 -12.24 4.73
C LYS A 137 -7.50 -12.87 4.47
N ILE A 138 -6.41 -12.17 4.80
CA ILE A 138 -5.06 -12.70 4.60
C ILE A 138 -4.79 -13.97 5.44
N GLN A 139 -5.40 -14.09 6.62
CA GLN A 139 -5.27 -15.28 7.46
C GLN A 139 -5.96 -16.49 6.81
N HIS A 140 -7.18 -16.29 6.31
CA HIS A 140 -7.92 -17.33 5.58
C HIS A 140 -7.19 -17.73 4.29
N GLU A 141 -6.78 -16.75 3.48
CA GLU A 141 -6.06 -16.99 2.22
C GLU A 141 -4.78 -17.80 2.43
N MET A 142 -4.00 -17.51 3.47
CA MET A 142 -2.73 -18.21 3.71
C MET A 142 -2.89 -19.54 4.47
N ALA A 143 -3.69 -19.55 5.53
CA ALA A 143 -3.78 -20.71 6.41
C ALA A 143 -4.76 -21.77 5.89
N ASP A 144 -5.90 -21.36 5.34
CA ASP A 144 -6.98 -22.26 4.93
C ASP A 144 -6.94 -22.55 3.42
N GLU A 145 -6.67 -21.54 2.59
CA GLU A 145 -6.55 -21.70 1.14
C GLU A 145 -5.11 -22.00 0.68
N HIS A 146 -4.14 -22.00 1.60
CA HIS A 146 -2.72 -22.26 1.32
C HIS A 146 -2.11 -21.37 0.22
N LYS A 147 -2.63 -20.15 0.06
CA LYS A 147 -2.06 -19.16 -0.85
C LYS A 147 -0.73 -18.66 -0.28
N ALA A 148 0.26 -18.58 -1.15
CA ALA A 148 1.47 -17.83 -0.86
C ALA A 148 1.18 -16.32 -0.88
N ILE A 149 1.99 -15.53 -0.15
CA ILE A 149 1.70 -14.13 0.16
C ILE A 149 1.42 -13.31 -1.11
N HIS A 150 2.20 -13.49 -2.18
CA HIS A 150 2.05 -12.75 -3.43
C HIS A 150 0.77 -13.10 -4.22
N THR A 151 0.11 -14.25 -3.96
CA THR A 151 -1.19 -14.60 -4.57
C THR A 151 -2.38 -14.28 -3.67
N THR A 152 -2.14 -13.81 -2.45
CA THR A 152 -3.20 -13.24 -1.59
C THR A 152 -3.75 -11.95 -2.20
N SER A 153 -4.93 -11.53 -1.76
CA SER A 153 -5.51 -10.26 -2.18
C SER A 153 -4.57 -9.08 -1.91
N ALA A 154 -3.90 -9.07 -0.75
CA ALA A 154 -2.93 -8.04 -0.38
C ALA A 154 -1.67 -8.10 -1.26
N GLY A 155 -1.16 -9.29 -1.55
CA GLY A 155 -0.03 -9.49 -2.46
C GLY A 155 -0.30 -8.98 -3.88
N LEU A 156 -1.50 -9.17 -4.39
CA LEU A 156 -1.91 -8.66 -5.70
C LEU A 156 -2.00 -7.12 -5.73
N VAL A 157 -2.45 -6.49 -4.64
CA VAL A 157 -2.41 -5.02 -4.51
C VAL A 157 -0.97 -4.54 -4.60
N LEU A 158 -0.05 -5.15 -3.84
CA LEU A 158 1.36 -4.79 -3.85
C LEU A 158 2.00 -4.95 -5.24
N LEU A 159 1.75 -6.07 -5.92
CA LEU A 159 2.26 -6.32 -7.27
C LEU A 159 1.74 -5.29 -8.28
N GLY A 160 0.46 -4.92 -8.18
CA GLY A 160 -0.13 -3.87 -9.01
C GLY A 160 0.53 -2.51 -8.77
N ASP A 161 0.83 -2.19 -7.51
CA ASP A 161 1.50 -0.94 -7.14
C ASP A 161 2.95 -0.88 -7.64
N LEU A 162 3.71 -1.97 -7.51
CA LEU A 162 5.06 -2.09 -8.05
C LEU A 162 5.05 -1.93 -9.58
N ALA A 163 4.12 -2.59 -10.27
CA ALA A 163 3.98 -2.47 -11.73
C ALA A 163 3.63 -1.04 -12.18
N ALA A 164 2.77 -0.35 -11.42
CA ALA A 164 2.43 1.05 -11.71
C ALA A 164 3.60 2.00 -11.49
N LYS A 165 4.40 1.79 -10.43
CA LYS A 165 5.65 2.54 -10.18
C LYS A 165 6.66 2.33 -11.32
N GLU A 166 6.84 1.09 -11.75
CA GLU A 166 7.74 0.75 -12.87
C GLU A 166 7.34 1.49 -14.16
N LEU A 167 6.05 1.46 -14.52
CA LEU A 167 5.56 2.13 -15.72
C LEU A 167 5.82 3.65 -15.68
N LYS A 168 5.54 4.28 -14.53
CA LYS A 168 5.77 5.72 -14.34
C LYS A 168 7.24 6.09 -14.51
N HIS A 169 8.16 5.31 -13.94
CA HIS A 169 9.59 5.55 -14.10
C HIS A 169 10.09 5.31 -15.52
N ALA A 170 9.55 4.30 -16.22
CA ALA A 170 9.87 4.05 -17.61
C ALA A 170 9.41 5.21 -18.53
N GLU A 171 8.21 5.76 -18.29
CA GLU A 171 7.70 6.93 -19.01
C GLU A 171 8.52 8.19 -18.73
N GLU A 172 8.90 8.42 -17.47
CA GLU A 172 9.77 9.53 -17.07
C GLU A 172 11.14 9.44 -17.73
N LEU A 173 11.73 8.25 -17.76
CA LEU A 173 13.00 7.99 -18.43
C LEU A 173 12.92 8.24 -19.94
N ARG A 174 11.79 7.87 -20.57
CA ARG A 174 11.54 8.16 -21.98
C ARG A 174 11.48 9.67 -22.23
N ARG A 175 10.72 10.40 -21.40
CA ARG A 175 10.56 11.85 -21.53
C ARG A 175 11.90 12.59 -21.42
N ILE A 176 12.71 12.25 -20.42
CA ILE A 176 14.03 12.88 -20.21
C ILE A 176 14.98 12.58 -21.38
N ARG A 177 14.92 11.37 -21.95
CA ARG A 177 15.72 11.01 -23.13
C ARG A 177 15.32 11.82 -24.37
N GLU A 178 14.02 11.99 -24.60
CA GLU A 178 13.48 12.80 -25.71
C GLU A 178 13.91 14.26 -25.57
N GLU A 179 13.66 14.88 -24.40
CA GLU A 179 14.07 16.25 -24.08
C GLU A 179 15.58 16.47 -24.29
N ARG A 180 16.40 15.48 -23.91
CA ARG A 180 17.86 15.54 -24.08
C ARG A 180 18.30 15.39 -25.54
N ALA A 181 17.66 14.52 -26.32
CA ALA A 181 17.96 14.38 -27.73
C ALA A 181 17.65 15.67 -28.50
N GLU A 182 16.55 16.34 -28.13
CA GLU A 182 16.20 17.67 -28.64
C GLU A 182 17.18 18.76 -28.21
N ALA A 183 17.67 18.73 -26.97
CA ALA A 183 18.66 19.70 -26.50
C ALA A 183 19.99 19.56 -27.27
N ARG A 184 20.45 18.32 -27.51
CA ARG A 184 21.69 18.04 -28.26
C ARG A 184 21.65 18.43 -29.73
N SER A 185 20.46 18.54 -30.32
CA SER A 185 20.33 18.96 -31.72
C SER A 185 20.38 20.48 -31.90
N ARG A 186 20.30 21.25 -30.80
CA ARG A 186 20.47 22.71 -30.81
C ARG A 186 21.97 23.06 -30.75
N LYS A 187 22.41 24.06 -31.52
CA LYS A 187 23.83 24.47 -31.58
C LYS A 187 24.36 25.11 -30.29
N ASP A 188 23.47 25.60 -29.43
CA ASP A 188 23.80 26.30 -28.18
C ASP A 188 23.51 25.42 -26.95
N ALA A 189 23.73 24.10 -27.06
CA ALA A 189 23.43 23.17 -25.99
C ALA A 189 24.32 23.45 -24.76
N ASP A 190 23.67 23.69 -23.61
CA ASP A 190 24.35 23.82 -22.33
C ASP A 190 24.93 22.45 -21.90
N GLU A 191 26.25 22.33 -21.93
CA GLU A 191 26.97 21.12 -21.52
C GLU A 191 26.69 20.75 -20.05
N GLY A 192 26.53 21.75 -19.16
CA GLY A 192 26.20 21.53 -17.75
C GLY A 192 24.82 20.89 -17.57
N GLY A 193 23.80 21.42 -18.24
CA GLY A 193 22.46 20.84 -18.27
C GLY A 193 22.40 19.43 -18.87
N LEU A 194 23.27 19.12 -19.83
CA LEU A 194 23.39 17.77 -20.41
C LEU A 194 24.00 16.76 -19.42
N GLU A 195 25.03 17.16 -18.66
CA GLU A 195 25.63 16.31 -17.60
C GLU A 195 24.66 16.05 -16.44
N ASP A 196 23.89 17.06 -16.01
CA ASP A 196 22.91 16.88 -14.94
C ASP A 196 21.73 16.01 -15.38
N SER A 197 21.34 16.11 -16.65
CA SER A 197 20.39 15.19 -17.27
C SER A 197 20.95 13.77 -17.37
N GLU A 198 22.24 13.58 -17.67
CA GLU A 198 22.92 12.27 -17.63
C GLU A 198 22.83 11.62 -16.25
N LYS A 199 23.19 12.36 -15.20
CA LYS A 199 23.08 11.87 -13.81
C LYS A 199 21.64 11.50 -13.45
N SER A 200 20.66 12.29 -13.90
CA SER A 200 19.23 12.04 -13.67
C SER A 200 18.75 10.75 -14.36
N VAL A 201 19.19 10.52 -15.60
CA VAL A 201 18.91 9.29 -16.36
C VAL A 201 19.54 8.07 -15.67
N GLU A 202 20.79 8.17 -15.24
CA GLU A 202 21.51 7.11 -14.52
C GLU A 202 20.76 6.74 -13.21
N ALA A 203 20.38 7.75 -12.44
CA ALA A 203 19.65 7.57 -11.18
C ALA A 203 18.28 6.92 -11.39
N LEU A 204 17.53 7.35 -12.41
CA LEU A 204 16.23 6.76 -12.75
C LEU A 204 16.35 5.34 -13.29
N ARG A 205 17.39 5.03 -14.09
CA ARG A 205 17.68 3.66 -14.53
C ARG A 205 17.96 2.74 -13.35
N ARG A 206 18.76 3.19 -12.39
CA ARG A 206 19.04 2.42 -11.18
C ARG A 206 17.76 2.14 -10.39
N LYS A 207 16.92 3.17 -10.17
CA LYS A 207 15.61 3.00 -9.51
C LYS A 207 14.70 2.04 -10.27
N LEU A 208 14.64 2.14 -11.60
CA LEU A 208 13.84 1.25 -12.43
C LEU A 208 14.33 -0.21 -12.28
N ALA A 209 15.65 -0.44 -12.34
CA ALA A 209 16.22 -1.77 -12.17
C ALA A 209 15.93 -2.36 -10.77
N GLU A 210 16.01 -1.55 -9.72
CA GLU A 210 15.65 -1.96 -8.35
C GLU A 210 14.17 -2.36 -8.24
N GLU A 211 13.25 -1.59 -8.84
CA GLU A 211 11.82 -1.91 -8.85
C GLU A 211 11.51 -3.16 -9.68
N GLN A 212 12.18 -3.33 -10.83
CA GLN A 212 12.08 -4.53 -11.66
C GLN A 212 12.52 -5.77 -10.89
N GLN A 213 13.63 -5.67 -10.15
CA GLN A 213 14.12 -6.74 -9.29
C GLN A 213 13.10 -7.07 -8.19
N ARG A 214 12.52 -6.07 -7.52
CA ARG A 214 11.46 -6.29 -6.51
C ARG A 214 10.23 -6.99 -7.10
N LEU A 215 9.82 -6.59 -8.30
CA LEU A 215 8.68 -7.19 -8.98
C LEU A 215 8.98 -8.65 -9.40
N LEU A 216 10.21 -8.92 -9.83
CA LEU A 216 10.73 -10.26 -10.10
C LEU A 216 10.80 -11.13 -8.83
N GLU A 217 11.27 -10.61 -7.71
CA GLU A 217 11.34 -11.32 -6.44
C GLU A 217 9.93 -11.67 -5.93
N ALA A 218 9.02 -10.69 -5.95
CA ALA A 218 7.62 -10.89 -5.60
C ALA A 218 6.90 -11.90 -6.53
N THR A 219 7.33 -12.03 -7.79
CA THR A 219 6.79 -13.03 -8.74
C THR A 219 7.55 -14.36 -8.77
N ASN A 220 8.81 -14.42 -8.35
CA ASN A 220 9.57 -15.67 -8.28
C ASN A 220 9.18 -16.49 -7.06
N GLN A 221 8.86 -15.84 -5.94
CA GLN A 221 8.10 -16.45 -4.85
C GLN A 221 6.77 -17.07 -5.35
N ALA A 222 6.27 -16.64 -6.52
CA ALA A 222 5.03 -17.12 -7.13
C ALA A 222 5.11 -18.35 -8.02
N SER A 223 6.30 -18.80 -8.40
CA SER A 223 6.42 -19.88 -9.38
C SER A 223 6.22 -21.27 -8.77
N ASP A 224 6.22 -21.40 -7.45
CA ASP A 224 6.22 -22.71 -6.77
C ASP A 224 4.84 -23.31 -6.49
N ASN A 225 3.72 -22.60 -6.65
CA ASN A 225 2.39 -23.20 -6.49
C ASN A 225 1.22 -22.43 -7.17
N HIS A 226 0.72 -23.01 -8.27
CA HIS A 226 -0.67 -22.95 -8.82
C HIS A 226 -1.23 -21.70 -9.58
N GLY A 227 -2.04 -21.99 -10.64
CA GLY A 227 -3.08 -21.11 -11.22
C GLY A 227 -2.82 -20.45 -12.60
N GLY A 228 -3.71 -20.67 -13.59
CA GLY A 228 -3.55 -20.18 -14.98
C GLY A 228 -3.69 -18.67 -15.22
N PHE A 229 -4.48 -17.95 -14.40
CA PHE A 229 -4.58 -16.49 -14.47
C PHE A 229 -3.32 -15.81 -13.90
N HIS A 230 -2.80 -16.32 -12.78
CA HIS A 230 -1.55 -15.85 -12.19
C HIS A 230 -0.37 -16.06 -13.14
N ARG A 231 -0.32 -17.19 -13.84
CA ARG A 231 0.70 -17.44 -14.87
C ARG A 231 0.64 -16.41 -16.01
N LYS A 232 -0.55 -15.97 -16.42
CA LYS A 232 -0.72 -14.92 -17.44
C LYS A 232 -0.26 -13.55 -16.95
N LEU A 233 -0.59 -13.17 -15.71
CA LEU A 233 -0.13 -11.90 -15.13
C LEU A 233 1.39 -11.90 -14.92
N ILE A 234 1.95 -12.99 -14.37
CA ILE A 234 3.41 -13.17 -14.21
C ILE A 234 4.10 -13.17 -15.58
N MET A 235 3.56 -13.87 -16.58
CA MET A 235 4.11 -13.83 -17.94
C MET A 235 3.98 -12.45 -18.58
N PHE A 236 2.87 -11.74 -18.36
CA PHE A 236 2.68 -10.37 -18.85
C PHE A 236 3.74 -9.43 -18.26
N LEU A 237 3.96 -9.54 -16.94
CA LEU A 237 4.99 -8.78 -16.23
C LEU A 237 6.40 -9.16 -16.73
N ARG A 238 6.76 -10.45 -16.77
CA ARG A 238 8.06 -10.94 -17.28
C ARG A 238 8.32 -10.55 -18.75
N ARG A 239 7.30 -10.61 -19.61
CA ARG A 239 7.43 -10.26 -21.03
C ARG A 239 7.67 -8.77 -21.22
N ARG A 240 7.10 -7.91 -20.36
CA ARG A 240 7.42 -6.49 -20.34
C ARG A 240 8.84 -6.22 -19.87
N LEU A 241 9.31 -6.96 -18.86
CA LEU A 241 10.68 -6.85 -18.33
C LEU A 241 11.77 -7.22 -19.35
N GLN A 242 11.53 -8.22 -20.21
CA GLN A 242 12.49 -8.66 -21.23
C GLN A 242 12.55 -7.78 -22.49
N LEU A 243 11.56 -6.91 -22.72
CA LEU A 243 11.50 -6.04 -23.90
C LEU A 243 12.21 -4.68 -23.70
N GLY A 244 12.94 -4.51 -22.59
CA GLY A 244 13.65 -3.27 -22.25
C GLY A 244 15.13 -3.20 -22.67
N HIS A 245 15.65 -4.21 -23.39
CA HIS A 245 17.03 -4.24 -23.92
C HIS A 245 17.12 -3.74 -25.35
#